data_AF-A0A7S0H9Y3-F1
#
_entry.id   AF-A0A7S0H9Y3-F1
#
_cell.length_a   1.000
_cell.length_b   1.000
_cell.length_c   1.000
_cell.angle_alpha   90.00
_cell.angle_beta   90.00
_cell.angle_gamma   90.00
#
_symmetry.space_group_name_H-M   'P 1'
#
loop_
_entity.id
_entity.type
_entity.pdbx_description
1 polymer ?
#
loop_
_entity_poly.entity_id
_entity_poly.type
_entity_poly.pdbx_seq_one_letter_code
_entity_poly.pdbx_strand_id
1 'polypeptide(L)'
;RKSKRGNVHAGVPYRIHSLFFNHSSSKSPKKSQKIGRFTLQMVHHNPNVYVIDDFLTDREIRHLGNVCERSNFERSYTDTPDGRKILSHFRTSTFLWLGKQQDSFVR
;
A
#
# COMPACT_ATOMS: atom_id res chain seq x y z
N ARG A 1 38.27 -15.28 5.28
CA ARG A 1 37.33 -15.28 4.12
C ARG A 1 35.98 -14.71 4.57
N LYS A 2 35.70 -13.41 4.36
CA LYS A 2 34.35 -12.86 4.57
C LYS A 2 33.52 -13.13 3.31
N SER A 3 32.44 -13.90 3.45
CA SER A 3 31.47 -14.14 2.39
C SER A 3 30.82 -12.81 1.98
N LYS A 4 31.10 -12.35 0.74
CA LYS A 4 30.26 -11.35 0.06
C LYS A 4 28.95 -12.06 -0.30
N ARG A 5 27.98 -12.06 0.61
CA ARG A 5 26.59 -12.36 0.21
C ARG A 5 26.17 -11.21 -0.71
N GLY A 6 26.06 -11.50 -2.01
CA GLY A 6 25.52 -10.56 -2.99
C GLY A 6 24.17 -10.07 -2.51
N ASN A 7 23.95 -8.76 -2.58
CA ASN A 7 22.69 -8.15 -2.20
C ASN A 7 21.64 -8.59 -3.24
N VAL A 8 20.81 -9.58 -2.90
CA VAL A 8 19.84 -10.22 -3.83
C VAL A 8 18.79 -9.23 -4.35
N HIS A 9 18.73 -8.03 -3.77
CA HIS A 9 17.80 -6.96 -4.14
C HIS A 9 18.54 -5.64 -4.43
N ALA A 10 19.54 -5.68 -5.33
CA ALA A 10 20.19 -4.49 -5.84
C ALA A 10 19.18 -3.62 -6.60
N GLY A 11 18.59 -2.62 -5.94
CA GLY A 11 17.59 -1.72 -6.51
C GLY A 11 16.42 -1.40 -5.57
N VAL A 12 16.24 -2.18 -4.51
CA VAL A 12 15.20 -1.91 -3.51
C VAL A 12 15.75 -0.95 -2.45
N PRO A 13 15.06 0.16 -2.14
CA PRO A 13 15.48 1.06 -1.07
C PRO A 13 15.69 0.30 0.25
N TYR A 14 16.76 0.63 0.99
CA TYR A 14 17.15 -0.08 2.22
C TYR A 14 15.98 -0.30 3.19
N ARG A 15 15.07 0.68 3.31
CA ARG A 15 13.89 0.57 4.20
C ARG A 15 12.86 -0.45 3.73
N ILE A 16 12.61 -0.55 2.43
CA ILE A 16 11.74 -1.60 1.88
C ILE A 16 12.43 -2.96 2.08
N HIS A 17 13.75 -3.00 1.87
CA HIS A 17 14.52 -4.21 2.09
C HIS A 17 14.48 -4.69 3.54
N SER A 18 14.59 -3.79 4.51
CA SER A 18 14.54 -4.15 5.93
C SER A 18 13.15 -4.64 6.36
N LEU A 19 12.08 -4.09 5.79
CA LEU A 19 10.70 -4.45 6.13
C LEU A 19 10.24 -5.76 5.50
N PHE A 20 10.64 -6.04 4.26
CA PHE A 20 10.05 -7.11 3.47
C PHE A 20 11.00 -8.27 3.15
N PHE A 21 12.32 -8.07 3.26
CA PHE A 21 13.32 -9.06 2.79
C PHE A 21 14.39 -9.40 3.83
N ASN A 22 14.51 -8.64 4.92
CA ASN A 22 15.49 -8.90 5.97
C ASN A 22 14.97 -9.92 7.00
N HIS A 23 14.74 -11.16 6.55
CA HIS A 23 14.39 -12.31 7.41
C HIS A 23 15.63 -13.05 7.91
N SER A 24 16.66 -12.32 8.33
CA SER A 24 17.93 -12.92 8.78
C SER A 24 17.79 -13.60 10.15
N SER A 25 17.29 -14.84 10.14
CA SER A 25 17.66 -16.00 10.98
C SER A 25 17.83 -15.87 12.50
N SER A 26 17.38 -14.80 13.17
CA SER A 26 17.50 -14.68 14.62
C SER A 26 16.53 -13.63 15.14
N LYS A 27 15.61 -14.08 16.01
CA LYS A 27 14.58 -13.31 16.74
C LYS A 27 13.30 -13.09 15.93
N SER A 28 12.20 -13.53 16.52
CA SER A 28 10.82 -13.28 16.09
C SER A 28 10.65 -11.88 15.49
N PRO A 29 9.90 -11.71 14.39
CA PRO A 29 9.68 -10.40 13.81
C PRO A 29 9.18 -9.42 14.87
N LYS A 30 9.72 -8.20 14.87
CA LYS A 30 9.28 -7.17 15.82
C LYS A 30 7.79 -6.93 15.59
N LYS A 31 6.98 -7.07 16.64
CA LYS A 31 5.53 -6.83 16.59
C LYS A 31 5.19 -5.42 16.08
N SER A 32 6.06 -4.44 16.33
CA SER A 32 5.89 -3.06 15.88
C SER A 32 7.21 -2.41 15.44
N GLN A 33 7.15 -1.55 14.42
CA GLN A 33 8.26 -0.75 13.91
C GLN A 33 7.82 0.70 13.61
N LYS A 34 8.61 1.70 14.03
CA LYS A 34 8.32 3.11 13.75
C LYS A 34 8.95 3.57 12.42
N ILE A 35 8.19 4.30 11.60
CA ILE A 35 8.66 4.95 10.36
C ILE A 35 8.11 6.37 10.31
N GLY A 36 9.00 7.36 10.53
CA GLY A 36 8.57 8.75 10.66
C GLY A 36 7.57 8.90 11.81
N ARG A 37 6.37 9.40 11.49
CA ARG A 37 5.26 9.52 12.45
C ARG A 37 4.47 8.22 12.65
N PHE A 38 4.62 7.25 11.77
CA PHE A 38 3.80 6.04 11.77
C PHE A 38 4.40 4.92 12.60
N THR A 39 3.53 4.13 13.20
CA THR A 39 3.88 2.85 13.83
C THR A 39 3.26 1.73 13.00
N LEU A 40 4.10 0.89 12.40
CA LEU A 40 3.70 -0.29 11.66
C LEU A 40 3.60 -1.46 12.62
N GLN A 41 2.43 -2.07 12.72
CA GLN A 41 2.21 -3.29 13.49
C GLN A 41 2.18 -4.49 12.54
N MET A 42 3.07 -5.46 12.75
CA MET A 42 3.08 -6.67 11.92
C MET A 42 1.95 -7.61 12.36
N VAL A 43 1.06 -7.93 11.43
CA VAL A 43 -0.07 -8.85 11.65
C VAL A 43 0.21 -10.22 11.05
N HIS A 44 1.00 -10.28 9.98
CA HIS A 44 1.36 -11.51 9.29
C HIS A 44 2.75 -11.41 8.65
N HIS A 45 3.44 -12.54 8.52
CA HIS A 45 4.83 -12.60 8.04
C HIS A 45 4.98 -13.23 6.65
N ASN A 46 4.00 -14.00 6.17
CA ASN A 46 4.05 -14.60 4.83
C ASN A 46 2.66 -14.79 4.20
N PRO A 47 2.03 -13.74 3.65
CA PRO A 47 2.64 -12.48 3.23
C PRO A 47 2.95 -11.54 4.40
N ASN A 48 3.93 -10.65 4.20
CA ASN A 48 4.21 -9.56 5.13
C ASN A 48 3.05 -8.56 5.12
N VAL A 49 2.25 -8.52 6.20
CA VAL A 49 1.09 -7.63 6.37
C VAL A 49 1.30 -6.75 7.59
N TYR A 50 1.12 -5.44 7.40
CA TYR A 50 1.26 -4.44 8.44
C TYR A 50 -0.01 -3.60 8.55
N VAL A 51 -0.40 -3.28 9.78
CA VAL A 51 -1.44 -2.28 10.10
C VAL A 51 -0.75 -0.99 10.53
N ILE A 52 -1.28 0.14 10.07
CA ILE A 52 -0.83 1.47 10.45
C ILE A 52 -2.04 2.25 10.94
N ASP A 53 -2.06 2.52 12.24
CA ASP A 53 -3.09 3.35 12.84
C ASP A 53 -2.86 4.83 12.46
N ASP A 54 -3.95 5.58 12.29
CA ASP A 54 -3.95 7.01 11.97
C ASP A 54 -3.11 7.38 10.73
N PHE A 55 -3.11 6.51 9.71
CA PHE A 55 -2.38 6.73 8.47
C PHE A 55 -2.80 8.03 7.78
N LEU A 56 -4.11 8.22 7.62
CA LEU A 56 -4.73 9.45 7.19
C LEU A 56 -5.24 10.21 8.41
N THR A 57 -5.08 11.52 8.41
CA THR A 57 -5.70 12.39 9.43
C THR A 57 -7.10 12.79 9.07
N ASP A 58 -7.85 13.27 10.07
CA ASP A 58 -9.24 13.70 9.91
C ASP A 58 -9.44 14.75 8.81
N ARG A 59 -8.44 15.60 8.58
CA ARG A 59 -8.49 16.59 7.50
C ARG A 59 -8.39 15.92 6.12
N GLU A 60 -7.53 14.90 5.99
CA GLU A 60 -7.36 14.11 4.77
C GLU A 60 -8.58 13.24 4.50
N ILE A 61 -9.14 12.61 5.54
CA ILE A 61 -10.36 11.81 5.46
C ILE A 61 -11.55 12.67 5.01
N ARG A 62 -11.75 13.84 5.63
CA ARG A 62 -12.82 14.78 5.24
C ARG A 62 -12.67 15.27 3.80
N HIS A 63 -11.45 15.57 3.38
CA HIS A 63 -11.18 15.98 2.01
C HIS A 63 -11.52 14.89 1.00
N LEU A 64 -11.10 13.64 1.25
CA LEU A 64 -11.49 12.49 0.43
C LEU A 64 -13.02 12.30 0.41
N GLY A 65 -13.71 12.51 1.53
CA GLY A 65 -15.17 12.52 1.59
C GLY A 65 -15.79 13.53 0.62
N ASN A 66 -15.32 14.78 0.64
CA ASN A 66 -15.78 15.83 -0.28
C ASN A 66 -15.50 15.48 -1.76
N VAL A 67 -14.35 14.86 -2.05
CA VAL A 67 -14.02 14.39 -3.40
C VAL A 67 -15.01 13.32 -3.83
N CYS A 68 -15.31 12.34 -2.97
CA CYS A 68 -16.30 11.31 -3.23
C CYS A 68 -17.69 11.91 -3.49
N GLU A 69 -18.18 12.82 -2.65
CA GLU A 69 -19.50 13.44 -2.80
C GLU A 69 -19.69 14.19 -4.13
N ARG A 70 -18.62 14.76 -4.67
CA ARG A 70 -18.63 15.54 -5.92
C ARG A 70 -18.35 14.70 -7.17
N SER A 71 -18.05 13.42 -7.00
CA SER A 71 -17.59 12.57 -8.08
C SER A 71 -18.66 11.59 -8.53
N ASN A 72 -18.63 11.25 -9.81
CA ASN A 72 -19.44 10.17 -10.36
C ASN A 72 -18.66 8.86 -10.29
N PHE A 73 -19.16 7.90 -9.53
CA PHE A 73 -18.52 6.60 -9.40
C PHE A 73 -18.94 5.68 -10.55
N GLU A 74 -17.99 4.90 -11.06
CA GLU A 74 -18.23 3.85 -12.04
C GLU A 74 -18.42 2.50 -11.36
N ARG A 75 -19.20 1.60 -11.97
CA ARG A 75 -19.23 0.19 -11.54
C ARG A 75 -17.89 -0.46 -11.81
N SER A 76 -17.43 -1.30 -10.90
CA SER A 76 -16.19 -2.07 -11.10
C SER A 76 -16.30 -2.97 -12.33
N TYR A 77 -15.26 -2.95 -13.16
CA TYR A 77 -15.13 -3.78 -14.35
C TYR A 77 -13.70 -4.31 -14.48
N THR A 78 -13.53 -5.27 -15.40
CA THR A 78 -12.25 -5.79 -15.86
C THR A 78 -12.10 -5.46 -17.34
N ASP A 79 -10.91 -5.00 -17.73
CA ASP A 79 -10.58 -4.74 -19.13
C ASP A 79 -10.24 -6.04 -19.85
N THR A 80 -10.79 -6.23 -21.04
CA THR A 80 -10.39 -7.30 -21.95
C THR A 80 -9.27 -6.83 -22.89
N PRO A 81 -8.52 -7.76 -23.51
CA PRO A 81 -7.47 -7.40 -24.47
C PRO A 81 -7.96 -6.57 -25.66
N ASP A 82 -9.23 -6.69 -26.04
CA ASP A 82 -9.89 -5.92 -27.09
C ASP A 82 -10.50 -4.58 -26.59
N GLY A 83 -10.23 -4.20 -25.34
CA GLY A 83 -10.63 -2.91 -24.78
C GLY A 83 -12.10 -2.83 -24.32
N ARG A 84 -12.80 -3.95 -24.20
CA ARG A 84 -14.16 -4.00 -23.66
C ARG A 84 -14.12 -4.07 -22.13
N LYS A 85 -15.10 -3.45 -21.50
CA LYS A 85 -15.31 -3.49 -20.05
C LYS A 85 -16.27 -4.63 -19.71
N ILE A 86 -15.82 -5.62 -18.94
CA ILE A 86 -16.69 -6.67 -18.37
C ILE A 86 -16.96 -6.32 -16.92
N LEU A 87 -18.24 -6.17 -16.53
CA LEU A 87 -18.60 -5.88 -15.15
C LEU A 87 -18.09 -6.97 -14.20
N SER A 88 -17.50 -6.56 -13.06
CA SER A 88 -16.93 -7.50 -12.11
C SER A 88 -18.02 -8.18 -11.27
N HIS A 89 -18.09 -9.50 -11.33
CA HIS A 89 -18.95 -10.29 -10.44
C HIS A 89 -18.34 -10.51 -9.05
N PHE A 90 -17.02 -10.34 -8.92
CA PHE A 90 -16.29 -10.56 -7.67
C PHE A 90 -16.14 -9.28 -6.84
N ARG A 91 -16.00 -8.12 -7.49
CA ARG A 91 -15.96 -6.80 -6.84
C ARG A 91 -17.19 -6.00 -7.23
N THR A 92 -18.21 -6.01 -6.37
CA THR A 92 -19.49 -5.33 -6.60
C THR A 92 -19.51 -3.86 -6.19
N SER A 93 -18.44 -3.37 -5.58
CA SER A 93 -18.29 -1.96 -5.23
C SER A 93 -18.19 -1.08 -6.49
N THR A 94 -18.52 0.20 -6.34
CA THR A 94 -18.18 1.23 -7.33
C THR A 94 -16.80 1.80 -7.06
N PHE A 95 -16.22 2.50 -8.03
CA PHE A 95 -14.89 3.10 -7.90
C PHE A 95 -14.81 4.48 -8.55
N LEU A 96 -13.85 5.26 -8.08
CA LEU A 96 -13.36 6.48 -8.69
C LEU A 96 -11.85 6.30 -8.89
N TRP A 97 -11.34 6.68 -10.04
CA TRP A 97 -9.90 6.70 -10.29
C TRP A 97 -9.36 8.11 -10.10
N LEU A 98 -8.36 8.26 -9.23
CA LEU A 98 -7.62 9.49 -9.03
C LEU A 98 -6.21 9.31 -9.61
N GLY A 99 -5.84 10.20 -10.53
CA GLY A 99 -4.50 10.27 -11.08
C GLY A 99 -3.48 10.53 -9.99
N LYS A 100 -2.27 9.97 -10.16
CA LYS A 100 -1.16 10.24 -9.26
C LYS A 100 -0.87 11.75 -9.25
N GLN A 101 -0.85 12.36 -8.06
CA GLN A 101 -0.64 13.81 -7.88
C GLN A 101 -1.69 14.69 -8.58
N GLN A 102 -2.88 14.16 -8.86
CA GLN A 102 -3.98 14.94 -9.44
C GLN A 102 -4.45 16.06 -8.51
N ASP A 103 -4.28 15.88 -7.21
CA ASP A 103 -4.64 16.85 -6.18
C ASP A 103 -3.38 17.24 -5.39
N SER A 104 -3.21 18.56 -5.18
CA SER A 104 -2.16 19.12 -4.35
C SER A 104 -2.50 19.10 -2.86
N PHE A 105 -3.72 18.69 -2.50
CA PHE A 105 -4.14 18.44 -1.13
C PHE A 105 -3.45 17.17 -0.58
N VAL A 106 -2.17 17.32 -0.25
CA VAL A 106 -1.35 16.30 0.39
C VAL A 106 -0.35 17.01 1.31
N ARG A 107 0.06 16.33 2.38
CA ARG A 107 1.13 16.78 3.28
C ARG A 107 2.48 16.94 2.60
#